data_AF-A0A820NEI4-F1
#
_entry.id   AF-A0A820NEI4-F1
#
_cell.length_a   1.000
_cell.length_b   1.000
_cell.length_c   1.000
_cell.angle_alpha   90.00
_cell.angle_beta   90.00
_cell.angle_gamma   90.00
#
_symmetry.space_group_name_H-M   'P 1'
#
loop_
_entity.id
_entity.type
_entity.pdbx_description
1 polymer ?
#
loop_
_entity_poly.entity_id
_entity_poly.type
_entity_poly.pdbx_seq_one_letter_code
_entity_poly.pdbx_strand_id
1 'polypeptide(L)'
;NHLIHLNFHPQLETVLREVRYLEIKDRKDIPQAASDIYKDNDTYLQYINNLNYTIASYNKIRETVAEVEYPLIERQLQTIDQQLSDAENKLTWSTSGIGEYILRTRTVVFDLEQRLQKSKNNILEIQTIMATWSKNPL
;
A
#
# COMPACT_ATOMS: atom_id res chain seq x y z
N ASN A 1 -15.28 6.41 7.80
CA ASN A 1 -13.97 6.10 7.21
C ASN A 1 -14.15 5.42 5.86
N HIS A 2 -13.55 5.98 4.81
CA HIS A 2 -13.59 5.40 3.47
C HIS A 2 -12.33 4.53 3.30
N LEU A 3 -12.51 3.20 3.30
CA LEU A 3 -11.43 2.25 3.02
C LEU A 3 -11.32 2.06 1.51
N ILE A 4 -10.10 1.88 1.03
CA ILE A 4 -9.83 1.67 -0.39
C ILE A 4 -9.55 0.20 -0.68
N HIS A 5 -9.81 -0.20 -1.92
CA HIS A 5 -9.51 -1.53 -2.43
C HIS A 5 -8.92 -1.43 -3.84
N LEU A 6 -8.21 -2.48 -4.26
CA LEU A 6 -7.61 -2.50 -5.59
C LEU A 6 -8.68 -2.76 -6.64
N ASN A 7 -8.81 -1.85 -7.61
CA ASN A 7 -9.67 -2.04 -8.78
C ASN A 7 -8.95 -2.87 -9.86
N PHE A 8 -8.63 -4.13 -9.53
CA PHE A 8 -8.04 -5.08 -10.46
C PHE A 8 -8.78 -6.41 -10.39
N HIS A 9 -9.15 -6.95 -11.56
CA HIS A 9 -9.99 -8.13 -11.60
C HIS A 9 -9.22 -9.36 -11.07
N PRO A 10 -9.71 -10.08 -10.05
CA PRO A 10 -8.97 -11.19 -9.42
C PRO A 10 -8.55 -12.28 -10.41
N GLN A 11 -9.40 -12.59 -11.39
CA GLN A 11 -9.06 -13.58 -12.42
C GLN A 11 -7.87 -13.14 -13.27
N LEU A 12 -7.73 -11.84 -13.55
CA LEU A 12 -6.59 -11.32 -14.31
C LEU A 12 -5.29 -11.48 -13.49
N GLU A 13 -5.36 -11.24 -12.18
CA GLU A 13 -4.22 -11.44 -11.29
C GLU A 13 -3.81 -12.93 -11.20
N THR A 14 -4.78 -13.84 -11.10
CA THR A 14 -4.52 -15.29 -11.11
C THR A 14 -3.83 -15.71 -12.40
N VAL A 15 -4.33 -15.26 -13.54
CA VAL A 15 -3.75 -15.61 -14.84
C VAL A 15 -2.33 -15.04 -14.98
N LEU A 16 -2.09 -13.79 -14.55
CA LEU A 16 -0.74 -13.19 -14.53
C LEU A 16 0.26 -14.04 -13.71
N ARG A 17 -0.16 -14.53 -12.53
CA ARG A 17 0.65 -15.41 -11.68
C ARG A 17 0.89 -16.78 -12.31
N GLU A 18 -0.14 -17.38 -12.89
CA GLU A 18 -0.05 -18.70 -13.55
C GLU A 18 0.92 -18.67 -14.72
N VAL A 19 0.86 -17.63 -15.56
CA VAL A 19 1.77 -17.50 -16.70
C VAL A 19 3.21 -17.30 -16.23
N ARG A 20 3.45 -16.46 -15.22
CA ARG A 20 4.79 -16.32 -14.63
C ARG A 20 5.33 -17.65 -14.11
N TYR A 21 4.47 -18.46 -13.50
CA TYR A 21 4.86 -19.80 -13.05
C TYR A 21 5.19 -20.75 -14.22
N LEU A 22 4.42 -20.71 -15.32
CA LEU A 22 4.67 -21.52 -16.51
C LEU A 22 5.97 -21.14 -17.22
N GLU A 23 6.29 -19.84 -17.30
CA GLU A 23 7.56 -19.34 -17.83
C GLU A 23 8.76 -19.84 -17.00
N ILE A 24 8.67 -19.74 -15.66
CA ILE A 24 9.70 -20.26 -14.75
C ILE A 24 9.92 -21.76 -14.94
N LYS A 25 8.88 -22.50 -15.35
CA LYS A 25 8.91 -23.95 -15.55
C LYS A 25 9.32 -24.38 -16.97
N ASP A 26 9.72 -23.45 -17.84
CA ASP A 26 10.15 -23.70 -19.23
C ASP A 26 9.14 -24.55 -20.02
N ARG A 27 7.83 -24.33 -19.80
CA ARG A 27 6.78 -25.02 -20.55
C ARG A 27 6.47 -24.25 -21.83
N LYS A 28 6.63 -24.91 -22.98
CA LYS A 28 6.44 -24.35 -24.33
C LYS A 28 4.97 -24.24 -24.76
N ASP A 29 4.04 -24.54 -23.87
CA ASP A 29 2.62 -24.72 -24.18
C ASP A 29 1.78 -23.47 -23.83
N ILE A 30 2.40 -22.29 -23.75
CA ILE A 30 1.71 -21.04 -23.45
C ILE A 30 1.02 -20.54 -24.73
N PRO A 31 -0.30 -20.32 -24.75
CA PRO A 31 -0.98 -19.78 -25.92
C PRO A 31 -0.37 -18.44 -26.38
N GLN A 32 -0.25 -18.21 -27.69
CA GLN A 32 0.35 -16.98 -28.21
C GLN A 32 -0.41 -15.72 -27.75
N ALA A 33 -1.75 -15.78 -27.71
CA ALA A 33 -2.60 -14.71 -27.17
C ALA A 33 -2.32 -14.41 -25.69
N ALA A 34 -1.89 -15.41 -24.93
CA ALA A 34 -1.35 -15.21 -23.60
C ALA A 34 -0.02 -14.45 -23.71
N SER A 35 0.98 -15.01 -24.40
CA SER A 35 2.32 -14.41 -24.50
C SER A 35 2.33 -12.91 -24.89
N ASP A 36 1.46 -12.47 -25.81
CA ASP A 36 1.39 -11.06 -26.22
C ASP A 36 0.77 -10.13 -25.17
N ILE A 37 -0.16 -10.61 -24.33
CA ILE A 37 -0.69 -9.88 -23.17
C ILE A 37 0.36 -9.83 -22.03
N TYR A 38 1.29 -10.79 -22.00
CA TYR A 38 2.24 -10.98 -20.89
C TYR A 38 3.63 -10.36 -21.10
N LYS A 39 3.87 -9.60 -22.18
CA LYS A 39 5.16 -8.88 -22.37
C LYS A 39 5.52 -7.98 -21.17
N ASP A 40 4.50 -7.44 -20.50
CA ASP A 40 4.65 -6.58 -19.31
C ASP A 40 4.17 -7.25 -18.01
N ASN A 41 4.03 -8.58 -17.97
CA ASN A 41 3.47 -9.32 -16.84
C ASN A 41 4.18 -9.02 -15.51
N ASP A 42 5.52 -9.10 -15.50
CA ASP A 42 6.31 -8.82 -14.32
C ASP A 42 6.11 -7.38 -13.81
N THR A 43 5.95 -6.43 -14.73
CA THR A 43 5.68 -5.02 -14.43
C THR A 43 4.32 -4.86 -13.73
N TYR A 44 3.27 -5.47 -14.27
CA TYR A 44 1.94 -5.42 -13.66
C TYR A 44 1.90 -6.10 -12.29
N LEU A 45 2.57 -7.25 -12.13
CA LEU A 45 2.69 -7.92 -10.84
C LEU A 45 3.42 -7.05 -9.81
N GLN A 46 4.47 -6.32 -10.22
CA GLN A 46 5.13 -5.35 -9.34
C GLN A 46 4.19 -4.21 -8.95
N TYR A 47 3.40 -3.68 -9.89
CA TYR A 47 2.44 -2.61 -9.61
C TYR A 47 1.36 -3.08 -8.63
N ILE A 48 0.77 -4.26 -8.86
CA ILE A 48 -0.23 -4.87 -7.98
C ILE A 48 0.32 -5.05 -6.58
N ASN A 49 1.54 -5.58 -6.44
CA ASN A 49 2.17 -5.76 -5.13
C ASN A 49 2.39 -4.43 -4.38
N ASN A 50 2.88 -3.40 -5.08
CA ASN A 50 3.08 -2.08 -4.47
C ASN A 50 1.73 -1.43 -4.08
N LEU A 51 0.70 -1.58 -4.90
CA LEU A 51 -0.64 -1.04 -4.62
C LEU A 51 -1.30 -1.77 -3.45
N ASN A 52 -1.24 -3.11 -3.40
CA ASN A 52 -1.76 -3.89 -2.27
C ASN A 52 -1.11 -3.49 -0.95
N TYR A 53 0.22 -3.29 -0.95
CA TYR A 53 0.93 -2.78 0.22
C TYR A 53 0.45 -1.38 0.62
N THR A 54 0.31 -0.48 -0.35
CA THR A 54 -0.16 0.90 -0.14
C THR A 54 -1.56 0.92 0.46
N ILE A 55 -2.47 0.11 -0.08
CA ILE A 55 -3.85 -0.05 0.39
C ILE A 55 -3.88 -0.54 1.83
N ALA A 56 -3.09 -1.57 2.15
CA ALA A 56 -3.01 -2.11 3.50
C ALA A 56 -2.51 -1.06 4.51
N SER A 57 -1.43 -0.34 4.18
CA SER A 57 -0.90 0.73 5.04
C SER A 57 -1.90 1.89 5.21
N TYR A 58 -2.56 2.31 4.13
CA TYR A 58 -3.56 3.38 4.17
C TYR A 58 -4.76 3.00 5.04
N ASN A 59 -5.34 1.82 4.81
CA ASN A 59 -6.48 1.33 5.57
C ASN A 59 -6.10 1.17 7.05
N LYS A 60 -4.89 0.67 7.36
CA LYS A 60 -4.38 0.61 8.73
C LYS A 60 -4.33 1.99 9.39
N ILE A 61 -3.83 3.02 8.70
CA ILE A 61 -3.85 4.40 9.23
C ILE A 61 -5.29 4.83 9.53
N ARG A 62 -6.21 4.68 8.56
CA ARG A 62 -7.61 5.07 8.70
C ARG A 62 -8.34 4.36 9.85
N GLU A 63 -7.97 3.11 10.16
CA GLU A 63 -8.59 2.31 11.21
C GLU A 63 -7.97 2.53 12.59
N THR A 64 -6.68 2.85 12.67
CA THR A 64 -5.93 2.89 13.94
C THR A 64 -5.67 4.29 14.48
N VAL A 65 -5.92 5.32 13.68
CA VAL A 65 -5.80 6.73 14.12
C VAL A 65 -6.88 7.05 15.15
N ALA A 66 -6.45 7.51 16.31
CA ALA A 66 -7.34 8.05 17.33
C ALA A 66 -7.76 9.49 16.99
N GLU A 67 -8.91 9.93 17.50
CA GLU A 67 -9.42 11.30 17.27
C GLU A 67 -8.41 12.38 17.66
N VAL A 68 -7.65 12.16 18.74
CA VAL A 68 -6.61 13.09 19.22
C VAL A 68 -5.35 13.08 18.35
N GLU A 69 -5.10 12.02 17.59
CA GLU A 69 -3.94 11.90 16.69
C GLU A 69 -4.26 12.48 15.30
N TYR A 70 -5.53 12.45 14.89
CA TYR A 70 -5.95 12.85 13.55
C TYR A 70 -5.49 14.28 13.17
N PRO A 71 -5.66 15.32 14.01
CA PRO A 71 -5.20 16.67 13.66
C PRO A 71 -3.69 16.77 13.37
N LEU A 72 -2.88 15.84 13.91
CA LEU A 72 -1.42 15.84 13.72
C LEU A 72 -1.01 15.27 12.36
N ILE A 73 -1.88 14.48 11.73
CA ILE A 73 -1.61 13.83 10.44
C ILE A 73 -2.52 14.30 9.31
N GLU A 74 -3.53 15.13 9.60
CA GLU A 74 -4.57 15.52 8.67
C GLU A 74 -4.01 16.06 7.35
N ARG A 75 -3.03 16.98 7.39
CA ARG A 75 -2.42 17.56 6.18
C ARG A 75 -1.75 16.50 5.32
N GLN A 76 -1.01 15.57 5.94
CA GLN A 76 -0.35 14.47 5.23
C GLN A 76 -1.38 13.52 4.62
N LEU A 77 -2.45 13.22 5.36
CA LEU A 77 -3.51 12.34 4.91
C LEU A 77 -4.30 12.95 3.74
N GLN A 78 -4.61 14.24 3.78
CA GLN A 78 -5.22 14.97 2.66
C GLN A 78 -4.34 14.95 1.41
N THR A 79 -3.02 15.06 1.58
CA THR A 79 -2.08 14.96 0.45
C THR A 79 -2.11 13.57 -0.18
N ILE A 80 -2.19 12.52 0.64
CA ILE A 80 -2.34 11.13 0.19
C ILE A 80 -3.69 10.96 -0.51
N ASP A 81 -4.78 11.45 0.09
CA ASP A 81 -6.12 11.37 -0.48
C ASP A 81 -6.20 12.01 -1.87
N GLN A 82 -5.54 13.16 -2.05
CA GLN A 82 -5.46 13.81 -3.36
C GLN A 82 -4.69 12.97 -4.38
N GLN A 83 -3.59 12.32 -3.98
CA GLN A 83 -2.86 11.41 -4.88
C GLN A 83 -3.72 10.20 -5.25
N LEU A 84 -4.39 9.58 -4.28
CA LEU A 84 -5.26 8.44 -4.56
C LEU A 84 -6.42 8.82 -5.49
N SER A 85 -7.01 10.00 -5.27
CA SER A 85 -8.04 10.56 -6.16
C SER A 85 -7.51 10.81 -7.57
N ASP A 86 -6.30 11.33 -7.73
CA ASP A 86 -5.69 11.53 -9.05
C ASP A 86 -5.42 10.19 -9.74
N ALA A 87 -4.97 9.19 -8.99
CA ALA A 87 -4.74 7.84 -9.51
C ALA A 87 -6.03 7.19 -10.03
N GLU A 88 -7.14 7.33 -9.30
CA GLU A 88 -8.44 6.80 -9.69
C GLU A 88 -9.03 7.49 -10.93
N ASN A 89 -8.91 8.82 -11.01
CA ASN A 89 -9.63 9.61 -12.01
C ASN A 89 -8.83 9.91 -13.28
N LYS A 90 -7.50 9.86 -13.23
CA LYS A 90 -6.63 10.37 -14.32
C LYS A 90 -5.64 9.35 -14.87
N LEU A 91 -5.38 8.26 -14.15
CA LEU A 91 -4.35 7.30 -14.50
C LEU A 91 -4.93 5.97 -14.96
N THR A 92 -4.21 5.32 -15.87
CA THR A 92 -4.49 3.97 -16.32
C THR A 92 -3.23 3.12 -16.18
N TRP A 93 -3.39 1.80 -16.22
CA TRP A 93 -2.27 0.84 -16.17
C TRP A 93 -1.25 1.03 -17.30
N SER A 94 -1.66 1.64 -18.42
CA SER A 94 -0.80 1.93 -19.59
C SER A 94 -0.25 3.36 -19.61
N THR A 95 -0.51 4.16 -18.58
CA THR A 95 -0.03 5.54 -18.52
C THR A 95 1.51 5.56 -18.35
N SER A 96 2.19 6.36 -19.17
CA SER A 96 3.64 6.53 -19.04
C SER A 96 4.00 7.08 -17.65
N GLY A 97 5.01 6.49 -17.00
CA GLY A 97 5.45 6.88 -15.65
C GLY A 97 4.57 6.36 -14.51
N ILE A 98 3.59 5.47 -14.78
CA ILE A 98 2.71 4.92 -13.73
C ILE A 98 3.49 4.17 -12.64
N GLY A 99 4.58 3.47 -12.98
CA GLY A 99 5.42 2.78 -12.00
C GLY A 99 6.05 3.71 -10.97
N GLU A 100 6.58 4.85 -11.41
CA GLU A 100 7.14 5.88 -10.52
C GLU A 100 6.05 6.51 -9.65
N TYR A 101 4.87 6.74 -10.23
CA TYR A 101 3.71 7.23 -9.51
C TYR A 101 3.34 6.29 -8.36
N ILE A 102 3.16 5.00 -8.66
CA ILE A 102 2.82 3.96 -7.68
C ILE A 102 3.87 3.89 -6.57
N LEU A 103 5.16 3.90 -6.93
CA LEU A 103 6.25 3.83 -5.95
C LEU A 103 6.27 5.07 -5.04
N ARG A 104 6.04 6.26 -5.59
CA ARG A 104 5.96 7.50 -4.83
C ARG A 104 4.80 7.47 -3.85
N THR A 105 3.60 7.11 -4.31
CA THR A 105 2.41 7.02 -3.45
C THR A 105 2.62 5.99 -2.34
N ARG A 106 3.18 4.82 -2.66
CA ARG A 106 3.56 3.81 -1.66
C ARG A 106 4.49 4.38 -0.60
N THR A 107 5.53 5.11 -1.02
CA THR A 107 6.54 5.66 -0.12
C THR A 107 5.93 6.67 0.86
N VAL A 108 5.07 7.58 0.38
CA VAL A 108 4.42 8.59 1.22
C VAL A 108 3.46 7.96 2.23
N VAL A 109 2.65 6.99 1.79
CA VAL A 109 1.71 6.27 2.68
C VAL A 109 2.47 5.48 3.74
N PHE A 110 3.55 4.81 3.35
CA PHE A 110 4.37 4.02 4.27
C PHE A 110 5.10 4.91 5.30
N ASP A 111 5.67 6.05 4.90
CA ASP A 111 6.31 7.00 5.83
C ASP A 111 5.33 7.45 6.92
N LEU A 112 4.10 7.78 6.52
CA LEU A 112 3.07 8.21 7.47
C LEU A 112 2.70 7.08 8.45
N GLU A 113 2.53 5.85 7.94
CA GLU A 113 2.22 4.68 8.76
C GLU A 113 3.31 4.40 9.80
N GLN A 114 4.58 4.44 9.38
CA GLN A 114 5.72 4.22 10.26
C GLN A 114 5.83 5.28 11.35
N ARG A 115 5.65 6.56 11.00
CA ARG A 115 5.70 7.66 11.96
C ARG A 115 4.57 7.57 12.97
N LEU A 116 3.36 7.23 12.53
CA LEU A 116 2.21 7.04 13.40
C LEU A 116 2.46 5.87 14.37
N GLN A 117 2.92 4.73 13.85
CA GLN A 117 3.23 3.57 14.68
C GLN A 117 4.33 3.88 15.71
N LYS A 118 5.38 4.60 15.31
CA LYS A 118 6.45 5.04 16.21
C LYS A 118 5.92 5.97 17.31
N SER A 119 5.06 6.93 16.97
CA SER A 119 4.42 7.81 17.96
C SER A 119 3.63 7.02 19.00
N LYS A 120 2.84 6.03 18.56
CA LYS A 120 2.08 5.14 19.45
C LYS A 120 3.00 4.35 20.38
N ASN A 121 4.05 3.76 19.84
CA ASN A 121 5.02 2.98 20.62
C ASN A 121 5.70 3.84 21.70
N ASN A 122 6.09 5.08 21.34
CA ASN A 122 6.70 6.01 22.29
C ASN A 122 5.74 6.35 23.45
N ILE A 123 4.44 6.54 23.18
CA ILE A 123 3.45 6.81 24.22
C ILE A 123 3.32 5.63 25.18
N LEU A 124 3.29 4.40 24.66
CA LEU A 124 3.23 3.19 25.48
C LEU A 124 4.46 3.03 26.40
N GLU A 125 5.64 3.37 25.88
CA GLU A 125 6.88 3.35 26.67
C GLU A 125 6.83 4.39 27.80
N ILE A 126 6.41 5.61 27.50
CA ILE A 126 6.24 6.67 28.51
C ILE A 126 5.23 6.24 29.59
N GLN A 127 4.11 5.65 29.21
CA GLN A 127 3.12 5.12 30.15
C GLN A 127 3.69 4.02 31.05
N THR A 128 4.50 3.13 30.49
CA THR A 128 5.16 2.05 31.24
C THR A 128 6.14 2.59 32.29
N ILE A 129 6.93 3.60 31.91
CA ILE A 129 7.85 4.29 32.82
C ILE A 129 7.08 4.98 33.95
N MET A 130 6.04 5.75 33.61
CA MET A 130 5.21 6.44 34.61
C MET A 130 4.53 5.48 35.59
N ALA A 131 4.03 4.34 35.10
CA ALA A 131 3.43 3.32 35.95
C ALA A 131 4.44 2.70 36.93
N THR A 132 5.71 2.59 36.52
CA THR A 132 6.79 2.10 37.39
C THR A 132 7.10 3.09 38.51
N TRP A 133 7.14 4.39 38.19
CA TRP A 133 7.35 5.44 39.20
C TRP A 133 6.18 5.55 40.17
N SER A 134 4.94 5.44 39.68
CA SER A 134 3.76 5.48 40.53
C SER A 134 3.70 4.33 41.55
N LYS A 135 4.33 3.20 41.26
CA LYS A 135 4.39 2.03 42.15
C LYS A 135 5.52 2.10 43.18
N ASN A 136 6.52 2.97 42.96
CA ASN A 136 7.62 3.21 43.88
C ASN A 136 7.66 4.70 44.28
N PRO A 137 6.64 5.21 45.00
CA PRO A 137 6.70 6.57 45.52
C PRO A 137 7.87 6.69 46.50
N LEU A 138 8.64 7.78 46.37
CA LEU A 138 9.72 8.17 47.29
C LEU A 138 9.18 8.43 48.70
#